data_AF-A0A838V553-F1
#
_entry.id   AF-A0A838V553-F1
#
_cell.length_a   1.000
_cell.length_b   1.000
_cell.length_c   1.000
_cell.angle_alpha   90.00
_cell.angle_beta   90.00
_cell.angle_gamma   90.00
#
_symmetry.space_group_name_H-M   'P 1'
#
loop_
_entity.id
_entity.type
_entity.pdbx_description
1 polymer ?
#
loop_
_entity_poly.entity_id
_entity_poly.type
_entity_poly.pdbx_seq_one_letter_code
_entity_poly.pdbx_strand_id
1 'polypeptide(L)'
;LLLGRRGRELRAEVERCVSAAISGEVAAAPWRLLLGRAEAAGGDAEDATREVLEEEVAAGMKRTARDIADESKRAGRRRRTEILDLALELCATWLRDLAVIASGAEEVAFNRDRLEALRAQAGGVESARARLGAQAVQETRRGLDLNVSEELALEALFYRLDGLLG
;
A
#
# COMPACT_ATOMS: atom_id res chain seq x y z
N LEU A 1 -2.72 5.14 13.02
CA LEU A 1 -3.21 4.73 11.67
C LEU A 1 -3.41 3.22 11.56
N LEU A 2 -2.40 2.37 11.79
CA LEU A 2 -2.52 0.91 11.62
C LEU A 2 -3.51 0.22 12.58
N LEU A 3 -3.68 0.73 13.80
CA LEU A 3 -4.62 0.19 14.80
C LEU A 3 -6.08 0.62 14.58
N GLY A 4 -6.35 1.52 13.62
CA GLY A 4 -7.70 1.90 13.23
C GLY A 4 -8.31 0.91 12.24
N ARG A 5 -9.63 0.99 12.03
CA ARG A 5 -10.35 0.15 11.04
C ARG A 5 -9.70 0.20 9.65
N ARG A 6 -9.49 1.40 9.11
CA ARG A 6 -8.85 1.63 7.80
C ARG A 6 -7.44 1.01 7.71
N GLY A 7 -6.67 1.07 8.80
CA GLY A 7 -5.33 0.48 8.85
C GLY A 7 -5.33 -1.05 8.90
N ARG A 8 -6.33 -1.66 9.54
CA ARG A 8 -6.53 -3.12 9.51
C ARG A 8 -7.00 -3.61 8.14
N GLU A 9 -7.89 -2.85 7.49
CA GLU A 9 -8.35 -3.14 6.13
C GLU A 9 -7.17 -3.11 5.13
N LEU A 10 -6.33 -2.07 5.20
CA LEU A 10 -5.15 -1.97 4.34
C LEU A 10 -4.17 -3.13 4.55
N ARG A 11 -3.90 -3.52 5.81
CA ARG A 11 -3.07 -4.70 6.11
C ARG A 11 -3.66 -5.97 5.50
N ALA A 12 -4.97 -6.19 5.63
CA ALA A 12 -5.63 -7.36 5.05
C ALA A 12 -5.64 -7.36 3.50
N GLU A 13 -5.65 -6.19 2.87
CA GLU A 13 -5.52 -6.07 1.41
C GLU A 13 -4.07 -6.38 0.96
N VAL A 14 -3.07 -5.89 1.69
CA VAL A 14 -1.65 -6.22 1.48
C VAL A 14 -1.40 -7.72 1.65
N GLU A 15 -1.90 -8.32 2.73
CA GLU A 15 -1.82 -9.76 3.00
C GLU A 15 -2.40 -10.58 1.82
N ARG A 16 -3.56 -10.15 1.29
CA ARG A 16 -4.19 -10.77 0.12
C ARG A 16 -3.34 -10.65 -1.14
N CYS A 17 -2.74 -9.48 -1.39
CA CYS A 17 -1.90 -9.29 -2.57
C CYS A 17 -0.64 -10.16 -2.51
N VAL A 18 0.03 -10.24 -1.35
CA VAL A 18 1.20 -11.12 -1.17
C VAL A 18 0.79 -12.60 -1.25
N SER A 19 -0.35 -12.98 -0.66
CA SER A 19 -0.87 -14.34 -0.76
C SER A 19 -1.10 -14.76 -2.21
N ALA A 20 -1.71 -13.89 -3.02
CA ALA A 20 -1.92 -14.16 -4.44
C ALA A 20 -0.59 -14.34 -5.20
N ALA A 21 0.44 -13.56 -4.88
CA ALA A 21 1.79 -13.72 -5.45
C ALA A 21 2.45 -15.06 -5.06
N ILE A 22 2.22 -15.55 -3.85
CA ILE A 22 2.73 -16.86 -3.41
C ILE A 22 1.94 -18.00 -4.07
N SER A 23 0.65 -17.81 -4.32
CA SER A 23 -0.23 -18.86 -4.87
C SER A 23 -0.35 -18.87 -6.39
N GLY A 24 0.35 -17.98 -7.12
CA GLY A 24 0.26 -17.91 -8.57
C GLY A 24 -1.05 -17.26 -9.08
N GLU A 25 -1.76 -16.51 -8.23
CA GLU A 25 -3.11 -15.97 -8.49
C GLU A 25 -3.09 -14.48 -8.86
N VAL A 26 -1.92 -13.93 -9.22
CA VAL A 26 -1.72 -12.51 -9.54
C VAL A 26 -2.55 -12.05 -10.74
N ALA A 27 -2.91 -12.95 -11.66
CA ALA A 27 -3.79 -12.65 -12.79
C ALA A 27 -5.19 -12.12 -12.37
N ALA A 28 -5.63 -12.36 -11.12
CA ALA A 28 -6.85 -11.77 -10.56
C ALA A 28 -6.72 -10.26 -10.24
N ALA A 29 -5.53 -9.67 -10.44
CA ALA A 29 -5.22 -8.27 -10.19
C ALA A 29 -5.53 -7.78 -8.76
N PRO A 30 -5.05 -8.47 -7.71
CA PRO A 30 -5.36 -8.13 -6.32
C PRO A 30 -4.95 -6.70 -5.94
N TRP A 31 -3.93 -6.13 -6.58
CA TRP A 31 -3.43 -4.77 -6.34
C TRP A 31 -4.44 -3.67 -6.66
N ARG A 32 -5.49 -3.96 -7.45
CA ARG A 32 -6.58 -3.02 -7.70
C ARG A 32 -7.30 -2.62 -6.40
N LEU A 33 -7.28 -3.47 -5.39
CA LEU A 33 -7.79 -3.12 -4.05
C LEU A 33 -6.97 -1.99 -3.40
N LEU A 34 -5.64 -2.04 -3.54
CA LEU A 34 -4.74 -1.01 -3.00
C LEU A 34 -4.94 0.33 -3.73
N LEU A 35 -5.07 0.29 -5.06
CA LEU A 35 -5.39 1.46 -5.89
C LEU A 35 -6.74 2.07 -5.49
N GLY A 36 -7.78 1.25 -5.39
CA GLY A 36 -9.11 1.70 -4.99
C GLY A 36 -9.13 2.31 -3.59
N ARG A 37 -8.35 1.75 -2.65
CA ARG A 37 -8.22 2.32 -1.31
C ARG A 37 -7.51 3.67 -1.30
N ALA A 38 -6.44 3.80 -2.09
CA ALA A 38 -5.72 5.05 -2.21
C ALA A 38 -6.57 6.14 -2.88
N GLU A 39 -7.33 5.77 -3.90
CA GLU A 39 -8.28 6.66 -4.58
C GLU A 39 -9.38 7.12 -3.63
N ALA A 40 -10.03 6.20 -2.90
CA ALA A 40 -11.06 6.55 -1.93
C ALA A 40 -10.52 7.47 -0.82
N ALA A 41 -9.34 7.18 -0.28
CA ALA A 41 -8.73 8.03 0.73
C ALA A 41 -8.32 9.42 0.19
N GLY A 42 -7.94 9.49 -1.09
CA GLY A 42 -7.69 10.75 -1.79
C GLY A 42 -8.97 11.57 -1.96
N GLY A 43 -10.06 10.93 -2.40
CA GLY A 43 -11.38 11.56 -2.51
C GLY A 43 -11.88 12.11 -1.17
N ASP A 44 -11.85 11.28 -0.12
CA ASP A 44 -12.22 11.69 1.24
C ASP A 44 -11.45 12.95 1.70
N ALA A 45 -10.15 13.01 1.40
CA ALA A 45 -9.31 14.15 1.79
C ALA A 45 -9.54 15.39 0.93
N GLU A 46 -9.82 15.21 -0.37
CA GLU A 46 -10.21 16.31 -1.26
C GLU A 46 -11.54 16.92 -0.80
N ASP A 47 -12.54 16.10 -0.52
CA ASP A 47 -13.86 16.55 -0.08
C ASP A 47 -13.80 17.25 1.28
N ALA A 48 -13.13 16.64 2.27
CA ALA A 48 -12.96 17.26 3.58
C ALA A 48 -12.20 18.59 3.51
N THR A 49 -11.18 18.69 2.65
CA THR A 49 -10.45 19.95 2.46
C THR A 49 -11.34 20.99 1.79
N ARG A 50 -12.10 20.60 0.76
CA ARG A 50 -13.04 21.50 0.08
C ARG A 50 -14.08 22.07 1.04
N GLU A 51 -14.69 21.21 1.86
CA GLU A 51 -15.70 21.59 2.86
C GLU A 51 -15.15 22.65 3.82
N VAL A 52 -13.98 22.41 4.42
CA VAL A 52 -13.31 23.37 5.31
C VAL A 52 -13.07 24.71 4.60
N LEU A 53 -12.55 24.68 3.37
CA LEU A 53 -12.24 25.91 2.63
C LEU A 53 -13.51 26.70 2.23
N GLU A 54 -14.61 26.00 1.93
CA GLU A 54 -15.90 26.62 1.63
C GLU A 54 -16.53 27.25 2.89
N GLU A 55 -16.41 26.60 4.05
CA GLU A 55 -16.80 27.16 5.35
C GLU A 55 -15.98 28.44 5.68
N GLU A 56 -14.68 28.43 5.42
CA GLU A 56 -13.82 29.59 5.61
C GLU A 56 -14.24 30.77 4.71
N VAL A 57 -14.64 30.52 3.46
CA VAL A 57 -15.20 31.55 2.58
C VAL A 57 -16.54 32.07 3.11
N ALA A 58 -17.41 31.18 3.58
CA ALA A 58 -18.68 31.57 4.20
C ALA A 58 -18.47 32.43 5.46
N ALA A 59 -17.38 32.20 6.20
CA ALA A 59 -16.94 33.00 7.35
C ALA A 59 -16.26 34.33 6.95
N GLY A 60 -16.16 34.65 5.66
CA GLY A 60 -15.65 35.92 5.14
C GLY A 60 -14.19 35.91 4.70
N MET A 61 -13.51 34.75 4.66
CA MET A 61 -12.17 34.65 4.10
C MET A 61 -12.19 34.80 2.58
N LYS A 62 -11.20 35.53 2.03
CA LYS A 62 -11.08 35.73 0.59
C LYS A 62 -10.37 34.55 -0.06
N ARG A 63 -11.12 33.65 -0.70
CA ARG A 63 -10.61 32.65 -1.64
C ARG A 63 -11.47 32.62 -2.91
N THR A 64 -10.85 32.29 -4.04
CA THR A 64 -11.59 32.01 -5.28
C THR A 64 -11.99 30.55 -5.36
N ALA A 65 -13.00 30.22 -6.17
CA ALA A 65 -13.37 28.83 -6.46
C ALA A 65 -12.20 28.00 -7.02
N ARG A 66 -11.28 28.66 -7.75
CA ARG A 66 -10.07 28.03 -8.27
C ARG A 66 -9.09 27.67 -7.15
N ASP A 67 -8.89 28.56 -6.17
CA ASP A 67 -8.00 28.30 -5.04
C ASP A 67 -8.48 27.09 -4.23
N ILE A 68 -9.79 27.02 -3.98
CA ILE A 68 -10.42 25.88 -3.29
C ILE A 68 -10.17 24.59 -4.05
N ALA A 69 -10.48 24.57 -5.35
CA ALA A 69 -10.32 23.37 -6.18
C ALA A 69 -8.86 22.92 -6.30
N ASP A 70 -7.92 23.86 -6.42
CA ASP A 70 -6.50 23.52 -6.53
C ASP A 70 -5.95 22.99 -5.19
N GLU A 71 -6.34 23.58 -4.07
CA GLU A 71 -5.92 23.16 -2.73
C GLU A 71 -6.53 21.81 -2.33
N SER A 72 -7.82 21.61 -2.56
CA SER A 72 -8.51 20.34 -2.28
C SER A 72 -7.90 19.19 -3.10
N LYS A 73 -7.68 19.39 -4.41
CA LYS A 73 -7.05 18.37 -5.27
C LYS A 73 -5.61 18.07 -4.85
N ARG A 74 -4.86 19.06 -4.37
CA ARG A 74 -3.51 18.82 -3.82
C ARG A 74 -3.58 17.96 -2.55
N ALA A 75 -4.55 18.21 -1.67
CA ALA A 75 -4.77 17.38 -0.49
C ALA A 75 -5.12 15.94 -0.86
N GLY A 76 -6.04 15.74 -1.81
CA GLY A 76 -6.40 14.42 -2.31
C GLY A 76 -5.23 13.65 -2.92
N ARG A 77 -4.43 14.30 -3.78
CA ARG A 77 -3.22 13.68 -4.36
C ARG A 77 -2.22 13.26 -3.29
N ARG A 78 -1.91 14.16 -2.33
CA ARG A 78 -1.00 13.82 -1.21
C ARG A 78 -1.50 12.61 -0.44
N ARG A 79 -2.80 12.59 -0.13
CA ARG A 79 -3.37 11.50 0.66
C ARG A 79 -3.36 10.16 -0.09
N ARG A 80 -3.65 10.18 -1.39
CA ARG A 80 -3.54 9.00 -2.27
C ARG A 80 -2.11 8.43 -2.24
N THR A 81 -1.10 9.29 -2.44
CA THR A 81 0.31 8.90 -2.39
C THR A 81 0.69 8.31 -1.04
N GLU A 82 0.30 8.94 0.07
CA GLU A 82 0.57 8.42 1.43
C GLU A 82 -0.01 7.01 1.68
N ILE A 83 -1.19 6.72 1.13
CA ILE A 83 -1.81 5.40 1.28
C ILE A 83 -1.07 4.34 0.47
N LEU A 84 -0.69 4.64 -0.78
CA LEU A 84 0.11 3.72 -1.58
C LEU A 84 1.50 3.49 -1.00
N ASP A 85 2.15 4.56 -0.52
CA ASP A 85 3.44 4.48 0.16
C ASP A 85 3.36 3.54 1.37
N LEU A 86 2.35 3.72 2.21
CA LEU A 86 2.10 2.85 3.36
C LEU A 86 1.79 1.40 2.93
N ALA A 87 1.01 1.20 1.86
CA ALA A 87 0.71 -0.14 1.34
C ALA A 87 1.98 -0.88 0.91
N LEU A 88 2.87 -0.20 0.19
CA LEU A 88 4.15 -0.76 -0.26
C LEU A 88 5.09 -1.04 0.92
N GLU A 89 5.16 -0.14 1.92
CA GLU A 89 5.93 -0.41 3.12
C GLU A 89 5.41 -1.63 3.90
N LEU A 90 4.09 -1.82 3.97
CA LEU A 90 3.49 -3.00 4.56
C LEU A 90 3.81 -4.27 3.75
N CYS A 91 3.76 -4.21 2.41
CA CYS A 91 4.18 -5.32 1.55
C CYS A 91 5.65 -5.71 1.80
N ALA A 92 6.56 -4.72 1.82
CA ALA A 92 7.98 -4.95 2.05
C ALA A 92 8.24 -5.53 3.45
N THR A 93 7.53 -5.03 4.46
CA THR A 93 7.62 -5.53 5.84
C THR A 93 7.12 -6.97 5.95
N TRP A 94 6.02 -7.30 5.28
CA TRP A 94 5.48 -8.66 5.25
C TRP A 94 6.44 -9.64 4.58
N LEU A 95 7.01 -9.28 3.42
CA LEU A 95 8.01 -10.09 2.71
C LEU A 95 9.30 -10.26 3.53
N ARG A 96 9.72 -9.23 4.26
CA ARG A 96 10.83 -9.33 5.23
C ARG A 96 10.50 -10.33 6.34
N ASP A 97 9.30 -10.31 6.89
CA ASP A 97 8.90 -11.25 7.95
C ASP A 97 8.77 -12.70 7.42
N LEU A 98 8.31 -12.88 6.18
CA LEU A 98 8.34 -14.20 5.52
C LEU A 98 9.78 -14.71 5.39
N ALA A 99 10.73 -13.86 5.00
CA ALA A 99 12.15 -14.24 4.94
C ALA A 99 12.72 -14.62 6.30
N VAL A 100 12.33 -13.88 7.35
CA VAL A 100 12.73 -14.12 8.74
C VAL A 100 12.20 -15.47 9.23
N ILE A 101 10.94 -15.77 8.99
CA ILE A 101 10.30 -17.04 9.41
C ILE A 101 10.88 -18.21 8.62
N ALA A 102 11.09 -18.07 7.31
CA ALA A 102 11.74 -19.09 6.49
C ALA A 102 13.20 -19.35 6.91
N SER A 103 13.83 -18.43 7.65
CA SER A 103 15.16 -18.59 8.24
C SER A 103 15.14 -19.10 9.69
N GLY A 104 13.97 -19.38 10.27
CA GLY A 104 13.83 -19.87 11.64
C GLY A 104 14.05 -18.81 12.72
N ALA A 105 14.01 -17.52 12.37
CA ALA A 105 14.27 -16.39 13.29
C ALA A 105 12.98 -15.63 13.64
N GLU A 106 11.86 -16.33 13.86
CA GLU A 106 10.54 -15.71 14.04
C GLU A 106 10.45 -14.69 15.20
N GLU A 107 11.37 -14.75 16.16
CA GLU A 107 11.47 -13.82 17.28
C GLU A 107 11.80 -12.38 16.86
N VAL A 108 12.37 -12.18 15.67
CA VAL A 108 12.68 -10.85 15.11
C VAL A 108 11.69 -10.38 14.04
N ALA A 109 10.57 -11.10 13.86
CA ALA A 109 9.48 -10.68 12.97
C ALA A 109 8.79 -9.41 13.52
N PHE A 110 8.42 -8.49 12.63
CA PHE A 110 7.73 -7.26 13.02
C PHE A 110 6.23 -7.48 13.24
N ASN A 111 5.56 -8.24 12.39
CA ASN A 111 4.13 -8.55 12.49
C ASN A 111 3.87 -9.72 13.46
N ARG A 112 4.29 -9.56 14.72
CA ARG A 112 4.14 -10.58 15.77
C ARG A 112 2.67 -10.93 16.05
N ASP A 113 1.76 -9.98 15.83
CA ASP A 113 0.30 -10.16 15.92
C ASP A 113 -0.26 -11.02 14.79
N ARG A 114 0.55 -11.39 13.79
CA ARG A 114 0.16 -12.16 12.59
C ARG A 114 1.06 -13.36 12.32
N LEU A 115 1.77 -13.86 13.32
CA LEU A 115 2.68 -15.01 13.16
C LEU A 115 1.99 -16.25 12.58
N GLU A 116 0.74 -16.53 12.94
CA GLU A 116 0.02 -17.68 12.39
C GLU A 116 -0.16 -17.59 10.86
N ALA A 117 -0.58 -16.42 10.38
CA ALA A 117 -0.74 -16.17 8.94
C ALA A 117 0.62 -16.22 8.21
N LEU A 118 1.65 -15.60 8.79
CA LEU A 118 2.98 -15.62 8.22
C LEU A 118 3.58 -17.04 8.17
N ARG A 119 3.42 -17.85 9.23
CA ARG A 119 3.88 -19.25 9.25
C ARG A 119 3.18 -20.08 8.18
N ALA A 120 1.88 -19.89 8.01
CA ALA A 120 1.11 -20.58 6.97
C ALA A 120 1.63 -20.26 5.56
N GLN A 121 2.01 -19.01 5.31
CA GLN A 121 2.56 -18.57 4.03
C GLN A 121 4.03 -18.93 3.83
N ALA A 122 4.85 -18.91 4.88
CA ALA A 122 6.29 -19.15 4.79
C ALA A 122 6.64 -20.59 4.39
N GLY A 123 5.74 -21.56 4.60
CA GLY A 123 6.00 -22.98 4.28
C GLY A 123 6.34 -23.26 2.81
N GLY A 124 5.94 -22.38 1.88
CA GLY A 124 6.25 -22.50 0.45
C GLY A 124 7.33 -21.53 -0.06
N VAL A 125 7.86 -20.65 0.80
CA VAL A 125 8.68 -19.50 0.35
C VAL A 125 10.12 -19.65 0.80
N GLU A 126 11.06 -19.57 -0.15
CA GLU A 126 12.49 -19.53 0.15
C GLU A 126 12.88 -18.15 0.72
N SER A 127 13.65 -18.14 1.82
CA SER A 127 14.07 -16.90 2.49
C SER A 127 14.80 -15.91 1.55
N ALA A 128 15.63 -16.42 0.63
CA ALA A 128 16.32 -15.57 -0.36
C ALA A 128 15.34 -14.90 -1.33
N ARG A 129 14.32 -15.62 -1.80
CA ARG A 129 13.27 -15.10 -2.70
C ARG A 129 12.42 -14.05 -2.00
N ALA A 130 12.03 -14.28 -0.76
CA ALA A 130 11.30 -13.31 0.05
C ALA A 130 12.08 -11.99 0.24
N ARG A 131 13.40 -12.05 0.47
CA ARG A 131 14.25 -10.85 0.52
C ARG A 131 14.29 -10.10 -0.80
N LEU A 132 14.43 -10.81 -1.92
CA LEU A 132 14.39 -10.20 -3.26
C LEU A 132 13.03 -9.56 -3.54
N GLY A 133 11.94 -10.18 -3.08
CA GLY A 133 10.60 -9.59 -3.15
C GLY A 133 10.51 -8.28 -2.37
N ALA A 134 10.98 -8.27 -1.11
CA ALA A 134 11.01 -7.05 -0.30
C ALA A 134 11.84 -5.93 -0.97
N GLN A 135 12.97 -6.28 -1.58
CA GLN A 135 13.77 -5.34 -2.37
C GLN A 135 13.00 -4.80 -3.58
N ALA A 136 12.32 -5.67 -4.35
CA ALA A 136 11.53 -5.26 -5.51
C ALA A 136 10.42 -4.27 -5.13
N VAL A 137 9.75 -4.48 -3.99
CA VAL A 137 8.75 -3.53 -3.46
C VAL A 137 9.38 -2.16 -3.17
N GLN A 138 10.55 -2.14 -2.53
CA GLN A 138 11.27 -0.91 -2.21
C GLN A 138 11.78 -0.18 -3.46
N GLU A 139 12.18 -0.92 -4.50
CA GLU A 139 12.53 -0.36 -5.81
C GLU A 139 11.32 0.30 -6.48
N THR A 140 10.17 -0.39 -6.51
CA THR A 140 8.92 0.16 -7.06
C THR A 140 8.48 1.41 -6.30
N ARG A 141 8.55 1.38 -4.96
CA ARG A 141 8.21 2.53 -4.11
C ARG A 141 9.01 3.78 -4.47
N ARG A 142 10.34 3.66 -4.62
CA ARG A 142 11.20 4.77 -5.08
C ARG A 142 10.89 5.20 -6.52
N GLY A 143 10.47 4.27 -7.37
CA GLY A 143 10.08 4.55 -8.75
C GLY A 143 8.82 5.39 -8.88
N LEU A 144 7.88 5.30 -7.93
CA LEU A 144 6.65 6.10 -7.94
C LEU A 144 6.91 7.61 -7.79
N ASP A 145 8.02 7.99 -7.14
CA ASP A 145 8.44 9.40 -7.04
C ASP A 145 8.81 10.02 -8.41
N LEU A 146 9.04 9.18 -9.44
CA LEU A 146 9.48 9.61 -10.77
C LEU A 146 8.32 9.79 -11.78
N ASN A 147 7.08 9.97 -11.31
CA ASN A 147 5.87 10.13 -12.13
C ASN A 147 5.52 8.92 -13.02
N VAL A 148 5.79 7.71 -12.56
CA VAL A 148 5.32 6.48 -13.23
C VAL A 148 3.84 6.25 -12.93
N SER A 149 3.09 5.67 -13.88
CA SER A 149 1.70 5.24 -13.63
C SER A 149 1.63 4.26 -12.45
N GLU A 150 0.88 4.62 -11.41
CA GLU A 150 0.71 3.81 -10.19
C GLU A 150 0.18 2.41 -10.50
N GLU A 151 -0.80 2.32 -11.41
CA GLU A 151 -1.42 1.04 -11.78
C GLU A 151 -0.41 0.13 -12.47
N LEU A 152 0.31 0.64 -13.45
CA LEU A 152 1.30 -0.13 -14.20
C LEU A 152 2.48 -0.54 -13.29
N ALA A 153 2.91 0.34 -12.39
CA ALA A 153 3.97 0.07 -11.44
C ALA A 153 3.59 -1.04 -10.46
N LEU A 154 2.35 -1.03 -9.94
CA LEU A 154 1.85 -2.09 -9.07
C LEU A 154 1.64 -3.40 -9.83
N GLU A 155 1.05 -3.36 -11.03
CA GLU A 155 0.89 -4.54 -11.88
C GLU A 155 2.25 -5.21 -12.15
N ALA A 156 3.24 -4.45 -12.63
CA ALA A 156 4.58 -4.96 -12.86
C ALA A 156 5.24 -5.51 -11.59
N LEU A 157 5.05 -4.84 -10.45
CA LEU A 157 5.55 -5.31 -9.16
C LEU A 157 4.94 -6.68 -8.80
N PHE A 158 3.62 -6.83 -8.85
CA PHE A 158 2.98 -8.06 -8.41
C PHE A 158 3.24 -9.24 -9.35
N TYR A 159 3.35 -9.02 -10.66
CA TYR A 159 3.83 -10.05 -11.59
C TYR A 159 5.30 -10.42 -11.33
N ARG A 160 6.14 -9.46 -10.93
CA ARG A 160 7.52 -9.76 -10.52
C ARG A 160 7.56 -10.57 -9.21
N LEU A 161 6.68 -10.26 -8.26
CA LEU A 161 6.56 -11.04 -7.01
C LEU A 161 6.05 -12.46 -7.27
N ASP A 162 5.09 -12.62 -8.17
CA ASP A 162 4.59 -13.92 -8.64
C ASP A 162 5.72 -14.83 -9.10
N GLY A 163 6.55 -14.38 -10.05
CA GLY A 163 7.69 -15.17 -10.54
C GLY A 163 8.85 -15.34 -9.54
N LEU A 164 8.84 -14.61 -8.42
CA LEU A 164 9.81 -14.79 -7.34
C LEU A 164 9.34 -15.76 -6.26
N LEU A 165 8.03 -15.78 -5.96
CA LEU A 165 7.47 -16.42 -4.77
C LEU A 165 6.57 -17.63 -5.08
N GLY A 166 5.97 -17.70 -6.27
CA GLY A 166 5.14 -18.80 -6.74
C GLY A 166 5.91 -19.94 -7.41
#